data_AF-F4RQU5-F1
#
_entry.id   AF-F4RQU5-F1
#
_cell.length_a   1.000
_cell.length_b   1.000
_cell.length_c   1.000
_cell.angle_alpha   90.00
_cell.angle_beta   90.00
_cell.angle_gamma   90.00
#
_symmetry.space_group_name_H-M   'P 1'
#
loop_
_entity.id
_entity.type
_entity.pdbx_description
1 polymer ?
#
loop_
_entity_poly.entity_id
_entity_poly.type
_entity_poly.pdbx_seq_one_letter_code
_entity_poly.pdbx_strand_id
1 'polypeptide(L)'
;MALGAITITHTGAHEDSLEGLHEAERQLPAIHGLQDRWTDDLPEMTLEAKTKRLKAIEMFQTSNKKIICDPAPTRWSEITAALATVKHIVLPPDLDDLACLSHAPPTPHVGVNRLVKATCSLIECFDQGVIEVWVEASPLDQLVVIALETLQEDYLSRSERLWGLKVLRCIQAYLPRGDLEPIRSNPSTGPVSRGALELFLTEGLDLTTMKKLANDNISEVLERVEIIVNIRNYFENFGKANLNANFIEIFDSLLQRKGAAGRETLQWIALRCMQHMVTLGNSPKETDCVFHILEHISTYNTACRERIQDHVTRNDHFGKIYQAISDRFKYQSAVRPSIQEYFSREDVDNYVGNLLLPFIGLSLVQREHIEHIITSFKAQDSALKDGTAELYGLDPDKAQKYREDQEFVIGILYKASPYIEGSRELLDGEIHVPRGNLHYRPDLNHISNSENRSAVLCPICLDGFFEGQRVIKLKCSKPHKFHEQCMN
;
A
#
# COMPACT_ATOMS: atom_id res chain seq x y z
N MET A 1 -27.92 -38.16 42.77
CA MET A 1 -29.23 -38.81 42.53
C MET A 1 -30.15 -37.80 41.83
N ALA A 2 -31.09 -38.29 41.03
CA ALA A 2 -31.96 -37.59 40.08
C ALA A 2 -31.30 -37.20 38.73
N LEU A 3 -31.26 -38.18 37.83
CA LEU A 3 -31.25 -38.00 36.36
C LEU A 3 -32.71 -37.82 35.92
N GLY A 4 -33.04 -36.70 35.30
CA GLY A 4 -34.31 -36.49 34.62
C GLY A 4 -34.23 -36.97 33.18
N ALA A 5 -34.90 -38.08 32.87
CA ALA A 5 -35.09 -38.57 31.52
C ALA A 5 -36.23 -37.77 30.86
N ILE A 6 -35.97 -37.14 29.72
CA ILE A 6 -36.99 -36.61 28.83
C ILE A 6 -37.16 -37.62 27.70
N THR A 7 -38.31 -38.27 27.66
CA THR A 7 -38.76 -39.12 26.56
C THR A 7 -39.43 -38.22 25.52
N ILE A 8 -38.87 -38.16 24.31
CA ILE A 8 -39.54 -37.54 23.16
C ILE A 8 -40.14 -38.68 22.32
N THR A 9 -41.46 -38.70 22.24
CA THR A 9 -42.22 -39.59 21.36
C THR A 9 -42.19 -39.06 19.92
N HIS A 10 -41.67 -39.86 19.00
CA HIS A 10 -41.78 -39.64 17.55
C HIS A 10 -43.20 -40.01 17.08
N THR A 11 -43.92 -39.04 16.52
CA THR A 11 -45.11 -39.28 15.68
C THR A 11 -45.10 -38.33 14.50
N GLY A 12 -45.22 -38.89 13.30
CA GLY A 12 -45.53 -38.15 12.07
C GLY A 12 -44.39 -38.14 11.04
N ALA A 13 -44.35 -39.17 10.19
CA ALA A 13 -43.67 -39.10 8.91
C ALA A 13 -44.48 -38.18 7.98
N HIS A 14 -43.86 -37.12 7.45
CA HIS A 14 -44.38 -36.29 6.37
C HIS A 14 -43.59 -36.62 5.10
N GLU A 15 -44.29 -37.07 4.06
CA GLU A 15 -43.77 -37.38 2.72
C GLU A 15 -43.49 -36.13 1.86
N ASP A 16 -43.53 -34.92 2.42
CA ASP A 16 -43.31 -33.65 1.69
C ASP A 16 -41.83 -33.30 1.45
N SER A 17 -40.89 -34.19 1.79
CA SER A 17 -39.45 -33.95 1.64
C SER A 17 -38.91 -34.22 0.23
N LEU A 18 -39.69 -34.79 -0.68
CA LEU A 18 -39.24 -35.16 -2.04
C LEU A 18 -39.56 -34.11 -3.10
N GLU A 19 -40.59 -33.28 -2.92
CA GLU A 19 -40.91 -32.19 -3.87
C GLU A 19 -39.86 -31.06 -3.84
N GLY A 20 -39.27 -30.77 -2.67
CA GLY A 20 -38.17 -29.81 -2.56
C GLY A 20 -36.86 -30.26 -3.21
N LEU A 21 -36.62 -31.57 -3.29
CA LEU A 21 -35.44 -32.14 -3.96
C LEU A 21 -35.57 -32.07 -5.50
N HIS A 22 -36.76 -32.31 -6.04
CA HIS A 22 -37.00 -32.18 -7.48
C HIS A 22 -37.04 -30.72 -7.96
N GLU A 23 -37.42 -29.77 -7.11
CA GLU A 23 -37.33 -28.34 -7.43
C GLU A 23 -35.86 -27.86 -7.43
N ALA A 24 -35.03 -28.34 -6.50
CA ALA A 24 -33.60 -28.09 -6.51
C ALA A 24 -32.89 -28.68 -7.74
N GLU A 25 -33.29 -29.87 -8.19
CA GLU A 25 -32.75 -30.48 -9.42
C GLU A 25 -33.17 -29.72 -10.71
N ARG A 26 -34.35 -29.08 -10.73
CA ARG A 26 -34.78 -28.23 -11.86
C ARG A 26 -34.04 -26.90 -11.94
N GLN A 27 -33.40 -26.45 -10.85
CA GLN A 27 -32.62 -25.21 -10.82
C GLN A 27 -31.15 -25.40 -11.25
N LEU A 28 -30.64 -26.64 -11.31
CA LEU A 28 -29.28 -26.96 -11.77
C LEU A 28 -28.88 -26.37 -13.15
N PRO A 29 -29.76 -26.38 -14.19
CA PRO A 29 -29.44 -25.76 -15.47
C PRO A 29 -29.30 -24.23 -15.41
N ALA A 30 -30.01 -23.57 -14.49
CA ALA A 30 -29.88 -22.13 -14.26
C ALA A 30 -28.54 -21.81 -13.55
N ILE A 31 -28.11 -22.67 -12.63
CA ILE A 31 -26.82 -22.57 -11.92
C ILE A 31 -25.64 -22.69 -12.91
N HIS A 32 -25.69 -23.63 -13.85
CA HIS A 32 -24.64 -23.78 -14.88
C HIS A 32 -24.54 -22.55 -15.82
N GLY A 33 -25.67 -21.98 -16.25
CA GLY A 33 -25.65 -20.78 -17.10
C GLY A 33 -25.16 -19.50 -16.39
N LEU A 34 -25.16 -19.48 -15.05
CA LEU A 34 -24.62 -18.38 -14.24
C LEU A 34 -23.11 -18.51 -14.05
N GLN A 35 -22.60 -19.73 -13.94
CA GLN A 35 -21.17 -20.00 -13.94
C GLN A 35 -20.53 -19.52 -15.26
N ASP A 36 -21.21 -19.72 -16.39
CA ASP A 36 -20.79 -19.21 -17.70
C ASP A 36 -20.75 -17.66 -17.75
N ARG A 37 -21.73 -16.96 -17.14
CA ARG A 37 -21.71 -15.49 -17.04
C ARG A 37 -20.57 -14.96 -16.17
N TRP A 38 -20.20 -15.69 -15.12
CA TRP A 38 -19.06 -15.37 -14.27
C TRP A 38 -17.74 -15.51 -15.04
N THR A 39 -17.61 -16.57 -15.84
CA THR A 39 -16.38 -16.84 -16.60
C THR A 39 -16.08 -15.80 -17.67
N ASP A 40 -17.09 -15.10 -18.18
CA ASP A 40 -16.89 -14.04 -19.17
C ASP A 40 -16.21 -12.79 -18.60
N ASP A 41 -16.44 -12.47 -17.32
CA ASP A 41 -15.90 -11.27 -16.67
C ASP A 41 -14.69 -11.53 -15.75
N LEU A 42 -14.56 -12.76 -15.22
CA LEU A 42 -13.42 -13.17 -14.39
C LEU A 42 -12.92 -14.57 -14.83
N PRO A 43 -11.70 -14.68 -15.39
CA PRO A 43 -11.18 -15.97 -15.82
C PRO A 43 -11.04 -16.92 -14.63
N GLU A 44 -11.42 -18.19 -14.83
CA GLU A 44 -11.28 -19.24 -13.80
C GLU A 44 -9.86 -19.24 -13.22
N MET A 45 -9.77 -19.15 -11.90
CA MET A 45 -8.49 -19.12 -11.19
C MET A 45 -8.14 -20.53 -10.71
N THR A 46 -7.20 -21.18 -11.38
CA THR A 46 -6.66 -22.46 -10.91
C THR A 46 -5.94 -22.30 -9.56
N LEU A 47 -5.85 -23.37 -8.77
CA LEU A 47 -5.11 -23.38 -7.50
C LEU A 47 -3.64 -22.94 -7.66
N GLU A 48 -3.00 -23.33 -8.77
CA GLU A 48 -1.65 -22.89 -9.10
C GLU A 48 -1.58 -21.37 -9.36
N ALA A 49 -2.53 -20.85 -10.15
CA ALA A 49 -2.62 -19.42 -10.43
C ALA A 49 -2.87 -18.62 -9.14
N LYS A 50 -3.77 -19.10 -8.27
CA LYS A 50 -4.00 -18.54 -6.93
C LYS A 50 -2.72 -18.50 -6.12
N THR A 51 -2.05 -19.64 -5.97
CA THR A 51 -0.81 -19.75 -5.17
C THR A 51 0.27 -18.80 -5.70
N LYS A 52 0.41 -18.68 -7.02
CA LYS A 52 1.35 -17.76 -7.67
C LYS A 52 1.00 -16.31 -7.39
N ARG A 53 -0.28 -15.93 -7.47
CA ARG A 53 -0.77 -14.57 -7.21
C ARG A 53 -0.60 -14.19 -5.74
N LEU A 54 -1.00 -15.06 -4.81
CA LEU A 54 -0.80 -14.85 -3.37
C LEU A 54 0.68 -14.67 -3.01
N LYS A 55 1.55 -15.55 -3.52
CA LYS A 55 3.00 -15.42 -3.32
C LYS A 55 3.58 -14.13 -3.93
N ALA A 56 3.01 -13.64 -5.02
CA ALA A 56 3.46 -12.40 -5.66
C ALA A 56 3.13 -11.16 -4.82
N ILE A 57 2.08 -11.21 -4.00
CA ILE A 57 1.68 -10.12 -3.10
C ILE A 57 2.15 -10.33 -1.65
N GLU A 58 2.75 -11.47 -1.32
CA GLU A 58 3.34 -11.71 0.00
C GLU A 58 4.60 -10.86 0.18
N MET A 59 4.55 -10.00 1.19
CA MET A 59 5.44 -8.86 1.30
C MET A 59 6.16 -8.80 2.65
N PHE A 60 5.45 -9.03 3.75
CA PHE A 60 5.96 -8.74 5.10
C PHE A 60 6.09 -10.01 5.93
N GLN A 61 7.24 -10.20 6.57
CA GLN A 61 7.46 -11.27 7.54
C GLN A 61 8.39 -10.76 8.64
N THR A 62 8.14 -11.15 9.88
CA THR A 62 9.04 -10.80 10.99
C THR A 62 10.37 -11.55 10.86
N SER A 63 11.49 -10.90 11.20
CA SER A 63 12.83 -11.48 11.02
C SER A 63 13.16 -12.59 12.03
N ASN A 64 12.42 -12.64 13.14
CA ASN A 64 12.65 -13.63 14.19
C ASN A 64 12.19 -15.03 13.76
N LYS A 65 13.13 -15.88 13.34
CA LYS A 65 12.88 -17.26 12.87
C LYS A 65 12.39 -18.24 13.93
N LYS A 66 12.19 -17.82 15.19
CA LYS A 66 11.40 -18.59 16.15
C LYS A 66 9.93 -18.42 15.78
N ILE A 67 9.55 -18.99 14.64
CA ILE A 67 8.16 -19.26 14.30
C ILE A 67 7.72 -20.32 15.32
N ILE A 68 7.19 -19.86 16.45
CA ILE A 68 6.32 -20.70 17.25
C ILE A 68 5.06 -20.76 16.40
N CYS A 69 4.98 -21.79 15.55
CA CYS A 69 3.68 -22.22 15.07
C CYS A 69 2.93 -22.61 16.34
N ASP A 70 2.08 -21.71 16.84
CA ASP A 70 0.96 -22.17 17.63
C ASP A 70 0.33 -23.29 16.79
N PRO A 71 0.21 -24.53 17.31
CA PRO A 71 -0.41 -25.59 16.54
C PRO A 71 -1.74 -25.02 16.08
N ALA A 72 -1.88 -24.87 14.76
CA ALA A 72 -3.08 -24.32 14.16
C ALA A 72 -4.28 -24.97 14.86
N PRO A 73 -5.35 -24.21 15.18
CA PRO A 73 -6.55 -24.84 15.66
C PRO A 73 -6.86 -26.00 14.72
N THR A 74 -7.07 -27.18 15.32
CA THR A 74 -7.36 -28.47 14.71
C THR A 74 -8.02 -28.24 13.35
N ARG A 75 -7.44 -28.78 12.27
CA ARG A 75 -7.87 -28.54 10.87
C ARG A 75 -9.38 -28.39 10.84
N TRP A 76 -9.87 -27.23 10.41
CA TRP A 76 -11.30 -26.94 10.43
C TRP A 76 -12.11 -28.03 9.74
N SER A 77 -11.53 -28.74 8.75
CA SER A 77 -12.08 -29.96 8.14
C SER A 77 -12.53 -31.04 9.14
N GLU A 78 -11.90 -31.16 10.31
CA GLU A 78 -12.32 -32.06 11.40
C GLU A 78 -13.54 -31.52 12.17
N ILE A 79 -13.68 -30.20 12.28
CA ILE A 79 -14.85 -29.52 12.85
C ILE A 79 -16.00 -29.47 11.82
N THR A 80 -15.74 -29.24 10.54
CA THR A 80 -16.73 -29.32 9.46
C THR A 80 -17.21 -30.75 9.23
N ALA A 81 -16.37 -31.77 9.39
CA ALA A 81 -16.84 -33.16 9.39
C ALA A 81 -17.80 -33.47 10.55
N ALA A 82 -17.57 -32.87 11.72
CA ALA A 82 -18.49 -32.96 12.85
C ALA A 82 -19.79 -32.17 12.61
N LEU A 83 -19.71 -30.98 11.98
CA LEU A 83 -20.86 -30.12 11.67
C LEU A 83 -21.64 -30.56 10.42
N ALA A 84 -21.04 -31.29 9.48
CA ALA A 84 -21.68 -31.82 8.27
C ALA A 84 -22.76 -32.87 8.58
N THR A 85 -22.74 -33.45 9.79
CA THR A 85 -23.83 -34.29 10.28
C THR A 85 -25.08 -33.49 10.69
N VAL A 86 -24.95 -32.17 10.81
CA VAL A 86 -26.02 -31.24 11.15
C VAL A 86 -26.37 -30.43 9.89
N LYS A 87 -27.34 -30.93 9.13
CA LYS A 87 -27.91 -30.32 7.91
C LYS A 87 -28.70 -29.02 8.21
N HIS A 88 -28.20 -28.17 9.10
CA HIS A 88 -28.77 -26.84 9.32
C HIS A 88 -28.12 -25.86 8.36
N ILE A 89 -28.94 -25.32 7.47
CA ILE A 89 -28.69 -24.09 6.73
C ILE A 89 -28.29 -23.04 7.76
N VAL A 90 -26.99 -22.82 7.93
CA VAL A 90 -26.50 -21.75 8.78
C VAL A 90 -26.73 -20.47 7.99
N LEU A 91 -27.79 -19.74 8.34
CA LEU A 91 -28.08 -18.43 7.77
C LEU A 91 -26.76 -17.62 7.76
N PRO A 92 -26.36 -17.05 6.60
CA PRO A 92 -25.19 -16.19 6.54
C PRO A 92 -25.35 -15.04 7.55
N PRO A 93 -24.26 -14.55 8.18
CA PRO A 93 -24.31 -13.25 8.85
C PRO A 93 -24.84 -12.20 7.88
N ASP A 94 -25.48 -11.19 8.45
CA ASP A 94 -26.32 -10.18 7.78
C ASP A 94 -25.76 -9.77 6.41
N LEU A 95 -26.37 -10.27 5.34
CA LEU A 95 -25.99 -9.92 3.95
C LEU A 95 -26.09 -8.41 3.72
N ASP A 96 -26.85 -7.71 4.57
CA ASP A 96 -26.97 -6.26 4.61
C ASP A 96 -25.60 -5.56 4.72
N ASP A 97 -24.62 -6.13 5.44
CA ASP A 97 -23.28 -5.53 5.55
C ASP A 97 -22.52 -5.55 4.21
N LEU A 98 -22.61 -6.66 3.45
CA LEU A 98 -22.02 -6.77 2.11
C LEU A 98 -22.83 -5.97 1.08
N ALA A 99 -24.16 -6.00 1.18
CA ALA A 99 -25.06 -5.25 0.31
C ALA A 99 -24.81 -3.73 0.45
N CYS A 100 -24.58 -3.24 1.67
CA CYS A 100 -24.20 -1.85 1.89
C CYS A 100 -22.85 -1.46 1.24
N LEU A 101 -21.97 -2.43 0.99
CA LEU A 101 -20.68 -2.23 0.30
C LEU A 101 -20.79 -2.28 -1.23
N SER A 102 -21.89 -2.82 -1.77
CA SER A 102 -22.15 -2.87 -3.21
C SER A 102 -22.44 -1.49 -3.82
N HIS A 103 -22.84 -0.52 -2.99
CA HIS A 103 -22.93 0.87 -3.42
C HIS A 103 -21.52 1.41 -3.65
N ALA A 104 -21.20 1.61 -4.93
CA ALA A 104 -19.84 1.88 -5.40
C ALA A 104 -19.16 3.00 -4.59
N PRO A 105 -17.89 2.84 -4.19
CA PRO A 105 -17.06 3.98 -3.87
C PRO A 105 -17.05 4.93 -5.07
N PRO A 106 -17.05 6.25 -4.85
CA PRO A 106 -17.17 7.23 -5.93
C PRO A 106 -15.83 7.41 -6.63
N THR A 107 -15.26 6.36 -7.23
CA THR A 107 -13.95 6.49 -7.90
C THR A 107 -13.83 5.65 -9.19
N PRO A 108 -13.11 6.16 -10.19
CA PRO A 108 -12.86 5.46 -11.45
C PRO A 108 -11.75 4.39 -11.36
N HIS A 109 -11.21 4.11 -10.16
CA HIS A 109 -10.04 3.25 -10.02
C HIS A 109 -10.31 1.81 -10.51
N VAL A 110 -9.50 1.31 -11.45
CA VAL A 110 -9.77 0.03 -12.15
C VAL A 110 -9.76 -1.15 -11.19
N GLY A 111 -8.80 -1.20 -10.26
CA GLY A 111 -8.73 -2.23 -9.22
C GLY A 111 -9.93 -2.22 -8.29
N VAL A 112 -10.40 -1.03 -7.90
CA VAL A 112 -11.58 -0.87 -7.03
C VAL A 112 -12.85 -1.27 -7.78
N ASN A 113 -13.00 -0.86 -9.04
CA ASN A 113 -14.12 -1.27 -9.89
C ASN A 113 -14.17 -2.79 -10.08
N ARG A 114 -13.01 -3.43 -10.28
CA ARG A 114 -12.90 -4.89 -10.33
C ARG A 114 -13.36 -5.53 -9.02
N LEU A 115 -12.96 -4.97 -7.88
CA LEU A 115 -13.36 -5.46 -6.56
C LEU A 115 -14.86 -5.26 -6.31
N VAL A 116 -15.44 -4.12 -6.71
CA VAL A 116 -16.90 -3.84 -6.63
C VAL A 116 -17.68 -4.87 -7.42
N LYS A 117 -17.31 -5.09 -8.70
CA LYS A 117 -17.96 -6.09 -9.56
C LYS A 117 -17.93 -7.47 -8.91
N ALA A 118 -16.74 -7.92 -8.49
CA ALA A 118 -16.58 -9.22 -7.84
C ALA A 118 -17.42 -9.33 -6.55
N THR A 119 -17.57 -8.23 -5.79
CA THR A 119 -18.40 -8.18 -4.58
C THR A 119 -19.89 -8.31 -4.91
N CYS A 120 -20.39 -7.56 -5.91
CA CYS A 120 -21.77 -7.66 -6.38
C CYS A 120 -22.09 -9.06 -6.88
N SER A 121 -21.18 -9.63 -7.68
CA SER A 121 -21.32 -10.99 -8.20
C SER A 121 -21.37 -12.05 -7.10
N LEU A 122 -20.63 -11.88 -6.01
CA LEU A 122 -20.71 -12.77 -4.85
C LEU A 122 -22.06 -12.65 -4.12
N ILE A 123 -22.59 -11.43 -3.98
CA ILE A 123 -23.91 -11.19 -3.36
C ILE A 123 -25.00 -11.89 -4.17
N GLU A 124 -24.97 -11.79 -5.50
CA GLU A 124 -25.89 -12.49 -6.39
C GLU A 124 -25.82 -14.02 -6.20
N CYS A 125 -24.62 -14.58 -6.02
CA CYS A 125 -24.46 -16.01 -5.72
C CYS A 125 -25.10 -16.41 -4.38
N PHE A 126 -25.01 -15.56 -3.36
CA PHE A 126 -25.67 -15.80 -2.07
C PHE A 126 -27.20 -15.74 -2.18
N ASP A 127 -27.74 -14.75 -2.90
CA ASP A 127 -29.17 -14.59 -3.11
C ASP A 127 -29.79 -15.78 -3.87
N GLN A 128 -29.01 -16.38 -4.76
CA GLN A 128 -29.40 -17.55 -5.54
C GLN A 128 -29.20 -18.88 -4.79
N GLY A 129 -28.65 -18.85 -3.57
CA GLY A 129 -28.43 -20.04 -2.76
C GLY A 129 -27.38 -21.00 -3.32
N VAL A 130 -26.42 -20.51 -4.11
CA VAL A 130 -25.33 -21.33 -4.65
C VAL A 130 -24.45 -21.82 -3.50
N ILE A 131 -24.30 -23.14 -3.35
CA ILE A 131 -23.79 -23.79 -2.12
C ILE A 131 -22.24 -23.88 -2.10
N GLU A 132 -21.57 -23.79 -3.24
CA GLU A 132 -20.12 -24.06 -3.37
C GLU A 132 -19.22 -22.84 -3.14
N VAL A 133 -19.67 -21.89 -2.30
CA VAL A 133 -18.94 -20.64 -2.02
C VAL A 133 -17.72 -20.85 -1.10
N TRP A 134 -17.59 -22.04 -0.51
CA TRP A 134 -16.58 -22.34 0.53
C TRP A 134 -15.49 -23.33 0.09
N VAL A 135 -15.34 -23.52 -1.22
CA VAL A 135 -14.35 -24.41 -1.83
C VAL A 135 -13.21 -23.58 -2.41
N GLU A 136 -12.00 -24.14 -2.53
CA GLU A 136 -10.91 -23.50 -3.26
C GLU A 136 -11.34 -23.11 -4.68
N ALA A 137 -10.86 -21.96 -5.17
CA ALA A 137 -11.24 -21.35 -6.45
C ALA A 137 -12.70 -20.89 -6.58
N SER A 138 -13.51 -21.00 -5.51
CA SER A 138 -14.86 -20.43 -5.46
C SER A 138 -14.88 -18.91 -5.67
N PRO A 139 -16.05 -18.34 -5.98
CA PRO A 139 -16.28 -16.88 -6.00
C PRO A 139 -15.70 -16.13 -4.80
N LEU A 140 -15.83 -16.69 -3.60
CA LEU A 140 -15.32 -16.08 -2.37
C LEU A 140 -13.80 -16.05 -2.32
N ASP A 141 -13.16 -17.16 -2.70
CA ASP A 141 -11.70 -17.27 -2.75
C ASP A 141 -11.10 -16.30 -3.78
N GLN A 142 -11.75 -16.19 -4.93
CA GLN A 142 -11.39 -15.21 -5.96
C GLN A 142 -11.54 -13.78 -5.44
N LEU A 143 -12.62 -13.47 -4.73
CA LEU A 143 -12.85 -12.15 -4.15
C LEU A 143 -11.77 -11.79 -3.12
N VAL A 144 -11.35 -12.74 -2.28
CA VAL A 144 -10.21 -12.54 -1.35
C VAL A 144 -8.95 -12.15 -2.11
N VAL A 145 -8.60 -12.88 -3.18
CA VAL A 145 -7.39 -12.57 -3.97
C VAL A 145 -7.51 -11.20 -4.63
N ILE A 146 -8.65 -10.88 -5.25
CA ILE A 146 -8.89 -9.57 -5.90
C ILE A 146 -8.79 -8.43 -4.87
N ALA A 147 -9.35 -8.62 -3.69
CA ALA A 147 -9.30 -7.61 -2.63
C ALA A 147 -7.87 -7.37 -2.12
N LEU A 148 -7.10 -8.44 -1.90
CA LEU A 148 -5.70 -8.33 -1.49
C LEU A 148 -4.81 -7.70 -2.57
N GLU A 149 -5.05 -8.02 -3.85
CA GLU A 149 -4.36 -7.38 -4.97
C GLU A 149 -4.69 -5.89 -5.09
N THR A 150 -5.97 -5.54 -4.93
CA THR A 150 -6.40 -4.13 -4.98
C THR A 150 -5.70 -3.35 -3.87
N LEU A 151 -5.72 -3.86 -2.63
CA LEU A 151 -5.05 -3.20 -1.49
C LEU A 151 -3.52 -3.14 -1.61
N GLN A 152 -2.93 -3.89 -2.55
CA GLN A 152 -1.50 -3.86 -2.83
C GLN A 152 -1.08 -2.62 -3.62
N GLU A 153 -2.01 -1.93 -4.28
CA GLU A 153 -1.76 -0.74 -5.08
C GLU A 153 -1.43 0.47 -4.20
N ASP A 154 -0.33 1.16 -4.46
CA ASP A 154 0.18 2.24 -3.59
C ASP A 154 -0.65 3.53 -3.67
N TYR A 155 -1.38 3.72 -4.77
CA TYR A 155 -2.06 4.95 -5.13
C TYR A 155 -3.55 4.98 -4.74
N LEU A 156 -4.03 3.95 -4.03
CA LEU A 156 -5.37 3.97 -3.45
C LEU A 156 -5.52 5.11 -2.44
N SER A 157 -6.60 5.86 -2.57
CA SER A 157 -7.01 6.83 -1.56
C SER A 157 -7.33 6.14 -0.23
N ARG A 158 -7.30 6.92 0.86
CA ARG A 158 -7.66 6.43 2.19
C ARG A 158 -9.05 5.80 2.23
N SER A 159 -10.02 6.40 1.53
CA SER A 159 -11.40 5.90 1.47
C SER A 159 -11.50 4.56 0.74
N GLU A 160 -10.78 4.40 -0.38
CA GLU A 160 -10.74 3.15 -1.14
C GLU A 160 -10.07 2.02 -0.35
N ARG A 161 -8.95 2.32 0.32
CA ARG A 161 -8.30 1.35 1.23
C ARG A 161 -9.26 0.88 2.31
N LEU A 162 -9.92 1.81 2.99
CA LEU A 162 -10.88 1.47 4.04
C LEU A 162 -12.05 0.65 3.53
N TRP A 163 -12.55 0.95 2.33
CA TRP A 163 -13.58 0.17 1.68
C TRP A 163 -13.10 -1.25 1.36
N GLY A 164 -11.91 -1.41 0.76
CA GLY A 164 -11.33 -2.74 0.49
C GLY A 164 -11.09 -3.56 1.77
N LEU A 165 -10.65 -2.91 2.86
CA LEU A 165 -10.48 -3.56 4.16
C LEU A 165 -11.81 -3.99 4.79
N LYS A 166 -12.88 -3.22 4.60
CA LYS A 166 -14.23 -3.64 5.01
C LYS A 166 -14.69 -4.88 4.27
N VAL A 167 -14.51 -4.91 2.94
CA VAL A 167 -14.84 -6.08 2.11
C VAL A 167 -14.09 -7.30 2.64
N LEU A 168 -12.78 -7.20 2.84
CA LEU A 168 -11.98 -8.29 3.41
C LEU A 168 -12.45 -8.74 4.80
N ARG A 169 -12.79 -7.80 5.68
CA ARG A 169 -13.27 -8.12 7.03
C ARG A 169 -14.63 -8.81 7.00
N CYS A 170 -15.55 -8.36 6.13
CA CYS A 170 -16.83 -9.02 5.94
C CYS A 170 -16.61 -10.46 5.48
N ILE A 171 -15.81 -10.66 4.43
CA ILE A 171 -15.45 -11.99 3.90
C ILE A 171 -14.82 -12.87 4.98
N GLN A 172 -13.87 -12.34 5.76
CA GLN A 172 -13.24 -13.07 6.86
C GLN A 172 -14.23 -13.51 7.93
N ALA A 173 -15.28 -12.74 8.21
CA ALA A 173 -16.30 -13.13 9.19
C ALA A 173 -17.11 -14.36 8.73
N TYR A 174 -17.09 -14.66 7.43
CA TYR A 174 -17.67 -15.90 6.90
C TYR A 174 -16.70 -17.09 6.94
N LEU A 175 -15.38 -16.86 7.04
CA LEU A 175 -14.39 -17.92 7.28
C LEU A 175 -14.41 -18.26 8.79
N PRO A 176 -14.44 -19.54 9.19
CA PRO A 176 -13.91 -20.71 8.49
C PRO A 176 -15.01 -21.72 8.12
N ARG A 177 -16.09 -21.25 7.48
CA ARG A 177 -17.07 -22.17 6.90
C ARG A 177 -16.39 -22.86 5.71
N GLY A 178 -16.27 -24.20 5.73
CA GLY A 178 -15.75 -25.02 4.62
C GLY A 178 -14.24 -25.25 4.62
N ASP A 179 -13.65 -25.34 3.42
CA ASP A 179 -12.25 -25.74 3.19
C ASP A 179 -11.28 -24.56 3.00
N LEU A 180 -11.82 -23.33 2.95
CA LEU A 180 -11.02 -22.12 2.74
C LEU A 180 -10.18 -21.77 3.98
N GLU A 181 -8.87 -21.66 3.78
CA GLU A 181 -7.97 -21.16 4.82
C GLU A 181 -8.23 -19.67 5.11
N PRO A 182 -8.31 -19.26 6.39
CA PRO A 182 -8.35 -17.85 6.75
C PRO A 182 -7.17 -17.09 6.16
N ILE A 183 -7.41 -15.84 5.73
CA ILE A 183 -6.34 -14.95 5.27
C ILE A 183 -5.29 -14.85 6.39
N ARG A 184 -4.06 -15.25 6.10
CA ARG A 184 -2.94 -15.06 7.02
C ARG A 184 -2.67 -13.57 7.17
N SER A 185 -3.10 -13.01 8.29
CA SER A 185 -2.93 -11.59 8.60
C SER A 185 -1.76 -11.34 9.55
N ASN A 186 -1.36 -12.34 10.35
CA ASN A 186 -0.31 -12.19 11.35
C ASN A 186 1.11 -12.37 10.76
N PRO A 187 1.92 -11.29 10.67
CA PRO A 187 3.26 -11.33 10.09
C PRO A 187 4.27 -12.15 10.91
N SER A 188 3.96 -12.50 12.17
CA SER A 188 4.79 -13.40 13.00
C SER A 188 4.65 -14.87 12.59
N THR A 189 3.58 -15.22 11.87
CA THR A 189 3.30 -16.62 11.46
C THR A 189 3.81 -16.94 10.06
N GLY A 190 4.23 -15.92 9.29
CA GLY A 190 4.75 -16.07 7.95
C GLY A 190 4.62 -14.78 7.14
N PRO A 191 4.97 -14.83 5.84
CA PRO A 191 4.75 -13.73 4.92
C PRO A 191 3.27 -13.34 4.84
N VAL A 192 2.99 -12.04 4.78
CA VAL A 192 1.66 -11.45 4.60
C VAL A 192 1.69 -10.37 3.54
N SER A 193 0.59 -10.17 2.82
CA SER A 193 0.46 -9.06 1.87
C SER A 193 0.21 -7.72 2.58
N ARG A 194 0.26 -6.62 1.81
CA ARG A 194 -0.09 -5.29 2.32
C ARG A 194 -1.51 -5.23 2.88
N GLY A 195 -2.50 -5.69 2.12
CA GLY A 195 -3.89 -5.71 2.57
C GLY A 195 -4.10 -6.61 3.81
N ALA A 196 -3.39 -7.73 3.89
CA ALA A 196 -3.44 -8.61 5.06
C ALA A 196 -2.81 -7.95 6.31
N LEU A 197 -1.73 -7.19 6.13
CA LEU A 197 -1.11 -6.39 7.20
C LEU A 197 -2.03 -5.27 7.66
N GLU A 198 -2.62 -4.50 6.75
CA GLU A 198 -3.61 -3.46 7.08
C GLU A 198 -4.79 -4.05 7.86
N LEU A 199 -5.28 -5.23 7.47
CA LEU A 199 -6.35 -5.94 8.16
C LEU A 199 -5.96 -6.38 9.57
N PHE A 200 -4.74 -6.90 9.76
CA PHE A 200 -4.18 -7.25 11.07
C PHE A 200 -4.02 -6.03 11.98
N LEU A 201 -3.45 -4.93 11.45
CA LEU A 201 -3.20 -3.74 12.25
C LEU A 201 -4.49 -2.97 12.57
N THR A 202 -5.56 -3.12 11.77
CA THR A 202 -6.87 -2.53 12.04
C THR A 202 -7.78 -3.42 12.90
N GLU A 203 -7.32 -4.58 13.35
CA GLU A 203 -8.09 -5.49 14.21
C GLU A 203 -8.58 -4.77 15.47
N GLY A 204 -9.87 -4.92 15.79
CA GLY A 204 -10.52 -4.25 16.92
C GLY A 204 -10.92 -2.79 16.70
N LEU A 205 -10.58 -2.18 15.55
CA LEU A 205 -11.07 -0.86 15.17
C LEU A 205 -12.40 -0.95 14.44
N ASP A 206 -13.33 -0.05 14.73
CA ASP A 206 -14.58 0.06 13.95
C ASP A 206 -14.30 0.69 12.58
N LEU A 207 -14.32 -0.13 11.53
CA LEU A 207 -14.21 0.36 10.15
C LEU A 207 -15.54 0.89 9.62
N THR A 208 -16.69 0.53 10.19
CA THR A 208 -18.02 0.83 9.62
C THR A 208 -18.27 2.33 9.49
N THR A 209 -17.82 3.11 10.47
CA THR A 209 -18.01 4.56 10.55
C THR A 209 -17.06 5.36 9.62
N MET A 210 -17.19 5.21 8.29
CA MET A 210 -16.39 5.98 7.31
C MET A 210 -16.65 7.50 7.38
N LYS A 211 -17.82 7.92 7.88
CA LYS A 211 -18.15 9.35 8.02
C LYS A 211 -17.28 10.07 9.06
N LYS A 212 -16.57 9.35 9.93
CA LYS A 212 -15.52 9.89 10.79
C LYS A 212 -14.14 9.49 10.25
N LEU A 213 -13.84 9.86 9.01
CA LEU A 213 -12.49 9.81 8.42
C LEU A 213 -11.41 10.50 9.28
N ALA A 214 -11.82 11.29 10.27
CA ALA A 214 -10.98 11.86 11.33
C ALA A 214 -10.74 10.92 12.53
N ASN A 215 -10.95 9.60 12.41
CA ASN A 215 -10.52 8.69 13.46
C ASN A 215 -8.99 8.58 13.39
N ASP A 216 -8.30 9.34 14.26
CA ASP A 216 -6.84 9.38 14.37
C ASP A 216 -6.23 7.99 14.46
N ASN A 217 -6.92 7.03 15.06
CA ASN A 217 -6.47 5.64 15.20
C ASN A 217 -6.39 4.89 13.86
N ILE A 218 -7.38 5.08 12.99
CA ILE A 218 -7.40 4.43 11.66
C ILE A 218 -6.33 5.08 10.78
N SER A 219 -6.23 6.41 10.83
CA SER A 219 -5.22 7.16 10.08
C SER A 219 -3.80 6.76 10.53
N GLU A 220 -3.57 6.62 11.84
CA GLU A 220 -2.29 6.14 12.39
C GLU A 220 -1.93 4.75 11.87
N VAL A 221 -2.89 3.81 11.83
CA VAL A 221 -2.63 2.45 11.38
C VAL A 221 -2.28 2.42 9.89
N LEU A 222 -3.03 3.12 9.05
CA LEU A 222 -2.76 3.15 7.61
C LEU A 222 -1.42 3.83 7.31
N GLU A 223 -1.12 4.96 7.95
CA GLU A 223 0.18 5.64 7.79
C GLU A 223 1.34 4.82 8.36
N ARG A 224 1.11 4.02 9.41
CA ARG A 224 2.10 3.06 9.90
C ARG A 224 2.41 2.00 8.84
N VAL A 225 1.40 1.49 8.11
CA VAL A 225 1.64 0.56 6.99
C VAL A 225 2.45 1.22 5.89
N GLU A 226 2.15 2.46 5.53
CA GLU A 226 2.94 3.19 4.52
C GLU A 226 4.41 3.25 4.91
N ILE A 227 4.72 3.54 6.18
CA ILE A 227 6.10 3.58 6.67
C ILE A 227 6.75 2.20 6.60
N ILE A 228 6.02 1.14 6.98
CA ILE A 228 6.52 -0.24 6.90
C ILE A 228 6.84 -0.62 5.45
N VAL A 229 5.93 -0.34 4.52
CA VAL A 229 6.11 -0.55 3.06
C VAL A 229 7.32 0.23 2.57
N ASN A 230 7.40 1.51 2.90
CA ASN A 230 8.49 2.39 2.47
C ASN A 230 9.85 1.93 2.99
N ILE A 231 9.96 1.55 4.27
CA ILE A 231 11.21 1.05 4.86
C ILE A 231 11.63 -0.23 4.13
N ARG A 232 10.70 -1.14 3.88
CA ARG A 232 11.00 -2.39 3.16
C ARG A 232 11.50 -2.09 1.75
N ASN A 233 10.76 -1.32 0.97
CA ASN A 233 11.12 -0.96 -0.41
C ASN A 233 12.49 -0.24 -0.44
N TYR A 234 12.75 0.61 0.55
CA TYR A 234 14.02 1.30 0.70
C TYR A 234 15.18 0.32 0.85
N PHE A 235 15.05 -0.74 1.66
CA PHE A 235 16.12 -1.73 1.85
C PHE A 235 16.20 -2.81 0.76
N GLU A 236 15.11 -3.15 0.09
CA GLU A 236 15.14 -4.10 -1.04
C GLU A 236 16.05 -3.59 -2.18
N ASN A 237 16.03 -2.28 -2.42
CA ASN A 237 16.82 -1.64 -3.48
C ASN A 237 18.34 -1.60 -3.22
N PHE A 238 18.79 -1.74 -1.97
CA PHE A 238 20.21 -1.63 -1.62
C PHE A 238 20.90 -2.98 -1.40
N GLY A 239 20.22 -4.08 -1.74
CA GLY A 239 20.66 -5.42 -1.41
C GLY A 239 20.49 -5.72 0.08
N LYS A 240 20.55 -7.00 0.46
CA LYS A 240 20.47 -7.44 1.86
C LYS A 240 21.73 -7.02 2.62
N ALA A 241 21.89 -5.73 2.87
CA ALA A 241 22.87 -5.22 3.82
C ALA A 241 22.63 -5.86 5.18
N ASN A 242 23.69 -6.02 5.97
CA ASN A 242 23.60 -6.50 7.34
C ASN A 242 22.89 -5.46 8.20
N LEU A 243 21.56 -5.49 8.19
CA LEU A 243 20.73 -4.65 9.05
C LEU A 243 21.09 -4.91 10.51
N ASN A 244 21.20 -3.83 11.27
CA ASN A 244 21.47 -3.90 12.70
C ASN A 244 20.32 -4.65 13.40
N ALA A 245 20.67 -5.56 14.32
CA ALA A 245 19.67 -6.33 15.07
C ALA A 245 18.68 -5.43 15.83
N ASN A 246 19.12 -4.28 16.36
CA ASN A 246 18.26 -3.30 17.01
C ASN A 246 17.30 -2.64 16.01
N PHE A 247 17.74 -2.38 14.78
CA PHE A 247 16.86 -1.84 13.73
C PHE A 247 15.77 -2.85 13.36
N ILE A 248 16.16 -4.12 13.20
CA ILE A 248 15.21 -5.22 12.97
C ILE A 248 14.19 -5.32 14.10
N GLU A 249 14.63 -5.22 15.37
CA GLU A 249 13.74 -5.26 16.54
C GLU A 249 12.72 -4.10 16.52
N ILE A 250 13.16 -2.89 16.15
CA ILE A 250 12.28 -1.72 15.97
C ILE A 250 11.25 -1.97 14.87
N PHE A 251 11.71 -2.46 13.70
CA PHE A 251 10.84 -2.73 12.55
C PHE A 251 9.82 -3.84 12.82
N ASP A 252 10.26 -4.97 13.38
CA ASP A 252 9.38 -6.08 13.77
C ASP A 252 8.34 -5.61 14.80
N SER A 253 8.72 -4.71 15.72
CA SER A 253 7.79 -4.14 16.72
C SER A 253 6.73 -3.23 16.10
N LEU A 254 7.02 -2.54 15.00
CA LEU A 254 6.01 -1.80 14.24
C LEU A 254 5.04 -2.75 13.52
N LEU A 255 5.59 -3.83 12.96
CA LEU A 255 4.87 -4.82 12.16
C LEU A 255 3.90 -5.68 12.99
N GLN A 256 4.26 -6.03 14.23
CA GLN A 256 3.48 -6.92 15.09
C GLN A 256 2.37 -6.22 15.90
N ARG A 257 2.25 -4.89 15.78
CA ARG A 257 1.44 -4.07 16.67
C ARG A 257 -0.02 -3.97 16.20
N LYS A 258 -0.95 -4.69 16.85
CA LYS A 258 -2.39 -4.59 16.54
C LYS A 258 -3.03 -3.28 17.03
N GLY A 259 -3.95 -2.74 16.24
CA GLY A 259 -4.80 -1.60 16.58
C GLY A 259 -4.07 -0.28 16.82
N ALA A 260 -4.80 0.65 17.44
CA ALA A 260 -4.25 1.86 18.04
C ALA A 260 -3.61 1.50 19.38
N ALA A 261 -2.34 1.10 19.34
CA ALA A 261 -1.83 0.39 20.49
C ALA A 261 -1.62 1.24 21.75
N GLY A 262 -1.42 0.51 22.84
CA GLY A 262 -1.08 1.05 24.14
C GLY A 262 0.05 2.08 24.07
N ARG A 263 -0.17 3.16 24.83
CA ARG A 263 0.77 4.28 24.97
C ARG A 263 2.20 3.80 25.31
N GLU A 264 2.32 2.72 26.07
CA GLU A 264 3.59 2.13 26.52
C GLU A 264 4.43 1.57 25.36
N THR A 265 3.81 0.83 24.43
CA THR A 265 4.53 0.24 23.29
C THR A 265 5.12 1.32 22.39
N LEU A 266 4.37 2.40 22.11
CA LEU A 266 4.89 3.52 21.31
C LEU A 266 6.03 4.26 21.99
N GLN A 267 5.96 4.44 23.31
CA GLN A 267 7.05 5.04 24.07
C GLN A 267 8.29 4.17 24.04
N TRP A 268 8.13 2.84 24.10
CA TRP A 268 9.23 1.90 23.98
C TRP A 268 9.86 1.96 22.57
N ILE A 269 9.06 1.93 21.49
CA ILE A 269 9.56 2.04 20.11
C ILE A 269 10.30 3.37 19.94
N ALA A 270 9.70 4.49 20.38
CA ALA A 270 10.34 5.80 20.31
C ALA A 270 11.68 5.81 21.07
N LEU A 271 11.75 5.24 22.27
CA LEU A 271 12.99 5.16 23.03
C LEU A 271 14.05 4.34 22.30
N ARG A 272 13.68 3.21 21.69
CA ARG A 272 14.59 2.39 20.87
C ARG A 272 15.08 3.15 19.65
N CYS A 273 14.22 3.87 18.94
CA CYS A 273 14.61 4.73 17.82
C CYS A 273 15.61 5.81 18.27
N MET A 274 15.34 6.50 19.38
CA MET A 274 16.26 7.52 19.92
C MET A 274 17.64 6.93 20.26
N GLN A 275 17.67 5.76 20.90
CA GLN A 275 18.91 5.02 21.18
C GLN A 275 19.64 4.59 19.91
N HIS A 276 18.88 4.14 18.90
CA HIS A 276 19.44 3.72 17.62
C HIS A 276 20.11 4.90 16.90
N MET A 277 19.51 6.10 16.92
CA MET A 277 20.09 7.28 16.26
C MET A 277 21.43 7.72 16.87
N VAL A 278 21.67 7.50 18.16
CA VAL A 278 22.91 7.92 18.85
C VAL A 278 23.97 6.82 18.93
N THR A 279 23.66 5.60 18.51
CA THR A 279 24.60 4.48 18.58
C THR A 279 25.62 4.59 17.45
N LEU A 280 26.90 4.65 17.80
CA LEU A 280 28.00 4.72 16.85
C LEU A 280 28.03 3.49 15.94
N GLY A 281 28.25 3.72 14.64
CA GLY A 281 28.38 2.67 13.64
C GLY A 281 27.08 2.23 12.96
N ASN A 282 25.94 2.78 13.35
CA ASN A 282 24.69 2.55 12.62
C ASN A 282 24.74 3.19 11.23
N SER A 283 24.05 2.56 10.28
CA SER A 283 24.00 3.07 8.92
C SER A 283 23.22 4.39 8.87
N PRO A 284 23.65 5.40 8.10
CA PRO A 284 22.85 6.61 7.87
C PRO A 284 21.45 6.28 7.35
N LYS A 285 21.32 5.20 6.58
CA LYS A 285 20.05 4.70 6.03
C LYS A 285 19.08 4.20 7.11
N GLU A 286 19.59 3.44 8.07
CA GLU A 286 18.79 3.00 9.23
C GLU A 286 18.40 4.21 10.08
N THR A 287 19.31 5.17 10.23
CA THR A 287 19.09 6.42 10.96
C THR A 287 17.98 7.27 10.32
N ASP A 288 17.98 7.42 9.00
CA ASP A 288 16.92 8.10 8.25
C ASP A 288 15.57 7.35 8.44
N CYS A 289 15.55 6.00 8.39
CA CYS A 289 14.33 5.22 8.63
C CYS A 289 13.77 5.41 10.05
N VAL A 290 14.61 5.34 11.09
CA VAL A 290 14.13 5.53 12.48
C VAL A 290 13.70 6.97 12.76
N PHE A 291 14.25 7.95 12.05
CA PHE A 291 13.74 9.32 12.08
C PHE A 291 12.29 9.39 11.57
N HIS A 292 11.98 8.77 10.44
CA HIS A 292 10.61 8.74 9.92
C HIS A 292 9.64 7.97 10.83
N ILE A 293 10.10 6.91 11.48
CA ILE A 293 9.33 6.23 12.53
C ILE A 293 9.03 7.18 13.70
N LEU A 294 10.01 7.96 14.16
CA LEU A 294 9.81 8.93 15.23
C LEU A 294 8.84 10.05 14.85
N GLU A 295 8.93 10.58 13.63
CA GLU A 295 7.99 11.59 13.10
C GLU A 295 6.54 11.06 13.07
N HIS A 296 6.35 9.80 12.67
CA HIS A 296 5.04 9.15 12.73
C HIS A 296 4.52 9.03 14.15
N ILE A 297 5.34 8.49 15.05
CA ILE A 297 4.95 8.30 16.45
C ILE A 297 4.67 9.66 17.11
N SER A 298 5.43 10.71 16.80
CA SER A 298 5.23 12.05 17.36
C SER A 298 3.94 12.72 16.83
N THR A 299 3.55 12.41 15.60
CA THR A 299 2.30 12.89 15.00
C THR A 299 1.08 12.35 15.76
N TYR A 300 1.08 11.05 16.08
CA TYR A 300 -0.09 10.38 16.68
C TYR A 300 -0.01 10.18 18.20
N ASN A 301 1.13 10.46 18.84
CA ASN A 301 1.31 10.28 20.29
C ASN A 301 1.96 11.50 20.94
N THR A 302 1.13 12.28 21.63
CA THR A 302 1.55 13.53 22.30
C THR A 302 2.66 13.30 23.34
N ALA A 303 2.62 12.21 24.10
CA ALA A 303 3.65 11.93 25.11
C ALA A 303 5.02 11.61 24.48
N CYS A 304 5.03 10.90 23.35
CA CYS A 304 6.24 10.66 22.58
C CYS A 304 6.78 11.97 21.98
N ARG A 305 5.89 12.81 21.42
CA ARG A 305 6.26 14.13 20.87
C ARG A 305 6.92 15.02 21.92
N GLU A 306 6.32 15.15 23.10
CA GLU A 306 6.88 15.93 24.21
C GLU A 306 8.27 15.42 24.61
N ARG A 307 8.45 14.10 24.67
CA ARG A 307 9.73 13.49 25.01
C ARG A 307 10.80 13.74 23.95
N ILE A 308 10.46 13.58 22.67
CA ILE A 308 11.38 13.87 21.56
C ILE A 308 11.79 15.35 21.61
N GLN A 309 10.82 16.25 21.79
CA GLN A 309 11.06 17.68 21.85
C GLN A 309 11.92 18.10 23.04
N ASP A 310 11.77 17.45 24.20
CA ASP A 310 12.62 17.69 25.37
C ASP A 310 14.10 17.40 25.06
N HIS A 311 14.39 16.27 24.39
CA HIS A 311 15.77 15.95 23.97
C HIS A 311 16.30 16.92 22.90
N VAL A 312 15.47 17.32 21.92
CA VAL A 312 15.82 18.32 20.90
C VAL A 312 16.15 19.67 21.56
N THR A 313 15.32 20.12 22.50
CA THR A 313 15.47 21.41 23.20
C THR A 313 16.71 21.43 24.10
N ARG A 314 17.02 20.30 24.75
CA ARG A 314 18.26 20.14 25.53
C ARG A 314 19.52 20.15 24.67
N ASN A 315 19.38 20.00 23.35
CA ASN A 315 20.49 19.93 22.39
C ASN A 315 21.52 18.87 22.79
N ASP A 316 21.03 17.73 23.29
CA ASP A 316 21.87 16.58 23.59
C ASP A 316 22.34 15.88 22.30
N HIS A 317 23.07 14.77 22.42
CA HIS A 317 23.61 14.08 21.25
C HIS A 317 22.50 13.62 20.30
N PHE A 318 21.36 13.14 20.82
CA PHE A 318 20.19 12.78 20.02
C PHE A 318 19.60 14.03 19.37
N GLY A 319 19.36 15.09 20.13
CA GLY A 319 18.75 16.33 19.65
C GLY A 319 19.49 16.93 18.45
N LYS A 320 20.83 16.90 18.47
CA LYS A 320 21.68 17.34 17.35
C LYS A 320 21.50 16.50 16.10
N ILE A 321 21.49 15.17 16.24
CA ILE A 321 21.32 14.25 15.11
C ILE A 321 19.90 14.39 14.54
N TYR A 322 18.90 14.44 15.41
CA TYR A 322 17.50 14.63 15.03
C TYR A 322 17.30 15.92 14.24
N GLN A 323 17.83 17.05 14.75
CA GLN A 323 17.70 18.34 14.08
C GLN A 323 18.41 18.34 12.71
N ALA A 324 19.61 17.76 12.61
CA ALA A 324 20.34 17.67 11.35
C ALA A 324 19.57 16.87 10.28
N ILE A 325 18.89 15.79 10.68
CA ILE A 325 18.06 14.99 9.76
C ILE A 325 16.74 15.71 9.44
N SER A 326 16.10 16.33 10.44
CA SER A 326 14.91 17.15 10.25
C SER A 326 15.17 18.29 9.25
N ASP A 327 16.31 18.95 9.35
CA ASP A 327 16.73 20.00 8.40
C ASP A 327 16.92 19.45 6.98
N ARG A 328 17.51 18.25 6.84
CA ARG A 328 17.66 17.57 5.53
C ARG A 328 16.32 17.22 4.88
N PHE A 329 15.30 16.86 5.67
CA PHE A 329 13.96 16.51 5.19
C PHE A 329 12.94 17.65 5.29
N LYS A 330 13.38 18.87 5.61
CA LYS A 330 12.50 20.02 5.84
C LYS A 330 11.59 20.32 4.66
N TYR A 331 12.05 20.09 3.43
CA TYR A 331 11.24 20.25 2.22
C TYR A 331 9.95 19.41 2.27
N GLN A 332 9.96 18.22 2.87
CA GLN A 332 8.80 17.34 2.94
C GLN A 332 7.64 18.01 3.68
N SER A 333 7.91 18.69 4.79
CA SER A 333 6.88 19.42 5.54
C SER A 333 6.22 20.53 4.69
N ALA A 334 6.98 21.14 3.78
CA ALA A 334 6.47 22.17 2.89
C ALA A 334 5.62 21.58 1.77
N VAL A 335 6.03 20.48 1.15
CA VAL A 335 5.39 19.95 -0.07
C VAL A 335 4.35 18.85 0.18
N ARG A 336 4.49 18.07 1.25
CA ARG A 336 3.65 16.89 1.52
C ARG A 336 2.15 17.19 1.50
N PRO A 337 1.61 18.27 2.12
CA PRO A 337 0.18 18.53 2.07
C PRO A 337 -0.35 18.72 0.64
N SER A 338 0.39 19.45 -0.19
CA SER A 338 0.02 19.69 -1.59
C SER A 338 0.09 18.40 -2.42
N ILE A 339 1.12 17.57 -2.19
CA ILE A 339 1.25 16.27 -2.87
C ILE A 339 0.13 15.31 -2.44
N GLN A 340 -0.22 15.26 -1.16
CA GLN A 340 -1.33 14.45 -0.66
C GLN A 340 -2.68 14.92 -1.23
N GLU A 341 -2.89 16.23 -1.34
CA GLU A 341 -4.06 16.79 -2.01
C GLU A 341 -4.11 16.38 -3.48
N TYR A 342 -2.97 16.42 -4.20
CA TYR A 342 -2.88 15.94 -5.58
C TYR A 342 -3.28 14.47 -5.69
N PHE A 343 -2.74 13.58 -4.85
CA PHE A 343 -3.09 12.15 -4.84
C PHE A 343 -4.53 11.87 -4.39
N SER A 344 -5.22 12.83 -3.79
CA SER A 344 -6.64 12.70 -3.42
C SER A 344 -7.61 13.03 -4.55
N ARG A 345 -7.12 13.51 -5.70
CA ARG A 345 -7.93 13.82 -6.88
C ARG A 345 -8.35 12.53 -7.59
N GLU A 346 -9.50 12.56 -8.27
CA GLU A 346 -10.00 11.40 -9.02
C GLU A 346 -9.23 11.14 -10.33
N ASP A 347 -8.54 12.16 -10.84
CA ASP A 347 -7.94 12.21 -12.17
C ASP A 347 -6.40 12.30 -12.13
N VAL A 348 -5.77 11.66 -11.14
CA VAL A 348 -4.32 11.66 -10.97
C VAL A 348 -3.63 11.01 -12.17
N ASP A 349 -2.70 11.72 -12.78
CA ASP A 349 -1.77 11.12 -13.74
C ASP A 349 -0.73 10.28 -12.97
N ASN A 350 -0.70 8.97 -13.25
CA ASN A 350 0.19 8.01 -12.59
C ASN A 350 1.68 8.30 -12.85
N TYR A 351 2.02 8.77 -14.06
CA TYR A 351 3.39 9.12 -14.39
C TYR A 351 3.84 10.32 -13.57
N VAL A 352 3.01 11.38 -13.52
CA VAL A 352 3.28 12.57 -12.70
C VAL A 352 3.32 12.22 -11.21
N GLY A 353 2.39 11.38 -10.75
CA GLY A 353 2.38 10.87 -9.37
C GLY A 353 3.70 10.20 -9.01
N ASN A 354 4.23 9.34 -9.88
CA ASN A 354 5.51 8.66 -9.65
C ASN A 354 6.70 9.63 -9.52
N LEU A 355 6.70 10.76 -10.24
CA LEU A 355 7.73 11.79 -10.10
C LEU A 355 7.67 12.50 -8.73
N LEU A 356 6.50 12.51 -8.08
CA LEU A 356 6.30 13.16 -6.77
C LEU A 356 6.55 12.23 -5.58
N LEU A 357 6.49 10.90 -5.76
CA LEU A 357 6.66 9.93 -4.66
C LEU A 357 7.95 10.14 -3.83
N PRO A 358 9.12 10.44 -4.43
CA PRO A 358 10.34 10.67 -3.65
C PRO A 358 10.24 11.85 -2.67
N PHE A 359 9.39 12.84 -2.93
CA PHE A 359 9.19 13.99 -2.04
C PHE A 359 8.42 13.66 -0.76
N ILE A 360 7.73 12.53 -0.72
CA ILE A 360 6.98 12.07 0.45
C ILE A 360 7.51 10.75 1.03
N GLY A 361 8.49 10.12 0.36
CA GLY A 361 9.12 8.88 0.78
C GLY A 361 10.29 9.05 1.77
N LEU A 362 11.10 7.99 1.92
CA LEU A 362 12.27 7.96 2.81
C LEU A 362 13.57 8.40 2.12
N SER A 363 13.56 8.44 0.78
CA SER A 363 14.72 8.84 0.01
C SER A 363 14.92 10.35 0.08
N LEU A 364 16.15 10.78 0.34
CA LEU A 364 16.50 12.19 0.29
C LEU A 364 16.40 12.68 -1.16
N VAL A 365 15.52 13.65 -1.42
CA VAL A 365 15.49 14.35 -2.70
C VAL A 365 16.72 15.25 -2.80
N GLN A 366 17.51 15.03 -3.84
CA GLN A 366 18.68 15.83 -4.18
C GLN A 366 18.43 16.62 -5.48
N ARG A 367 19.33 17.54 -5.80
CA ARG A 367 19.24 18.37 -7.01
C ARG A 367 19.12 17.53 -8.28
N GLU A 368 19.82 16.40 -8.34
CA GLU A 368 19.82 15.47 -9.47
C GLU A 368 18.42 14.88 -9.73
N HIS A 369 17.61 14.71 -8.69
CA HIS A 369 16.23 14.25 -8.84
C HIS A 369 15.36 15.32 -9.49
N ILE A 370 15.55 16.59 -9.13
CA ILE A 370 14.84 17.72 -9.73
C ILE A 370 15.25 17.87 -11.20
N GLU A 371 16.54 17.74 -11.51
CA GLU A 371 17.04 17.71 -12.88
C GLU A 371 16.40 16.59 -13.70
N HIS A 372 16.29 15.40 -13.12
CA HIS A 372 15.60 14.27 -13.75
C HIS A 372 14.14 14.58 -14.09
N ILE A 373 13.40 15.23 -13.18
CA ILE A 373 12.00 15.62 -13.42
C ILE A 373 11.91 16.64 -14.56
N ILE A 374 12.79 17.65 -14.58
CA ILE A 374 12.83 18.66 -15.65
C ILE A 374 13.12 18.01 -17.01
N THR A 375 14.13 17.14 -17.07
CA THR A 375 14.48 16.43 -18.30
C THR A 375 13.36 15.52 -18.79
N SER A 376 12.69 14.86 -17.85
CA SER A 376 11.51 14.01 -18.09
C SER A 376 10.37 14.81 -18.74
N PHE A 377 10.06 15.99 -18.21
CA PHE A 377 9.08 16.90 -18.80
C PHE A 377 9.47 17.40 -20.18
N LYS A 378 10.73 17.79 -20.40
CA LYS A 378 11.20 18.22 -21.73
C LYS A 378 11.05 17.12 -22.77
N ALA A 379 11.33 15.87 -22.40
CA ALA A 379 11.17 14.72 -23.27
C ALA A 379 9.70 14.50 -23.65
N GLN A 380 8.79 14.55 -22.68
CA GLN A 380 7.35 14.41 -22.92
C GLN A 380 6.76 15.57 -23.73
N ASP A 381 7.18 16.81 -23.45
CA ASP A 381 6.75 17.98 -24.20
C ASP A 381 7.20 17.90 -25.67
N SER A 382 8.38 17.33 -25.92
CA SER A 382 8.89 17.10 -27.28
C SER A 382 8.07 16.01 -27.98
N ALA A 383 7.79 14.90 -27.31
CA ALA A 383 6.96 13.82 -27.85
C ALA A 383 5.54 14.28 -28.21
N LEU A 384 4.93 15.13 -27.37
CA LEU A 384 3.63 15.74 -27.65
C LEU A 384 3.65 16.66 -28.88
N LYS A 385 4.71 17.44 -29.07
CA LYS A 385 4.87 18.31 -30.24
C LYS A 385 5.10 17.52 -31.53
N ASP A 386 5.86 16.43 -31.44
CA ASP A 386 6.23 15.59 -32.58
C ASP A 386 5.13 14.58 -32.96
N GLY A 387 4.01 14.55 -32.22
CA GLY A 387 2.93 13.59 -32.45
C GLY A 387 3.32 12.15 -32.10
N THR A 388 4.35 11.96 -31.28
CA THR A 388 4.87 10.66 -30.85
C THR A 388 4.49 10.32 -29.40
N ALA A 389 3.55 11.07 -28.83
CA ALA A 389 3.09 10.96 -27.44
C ALA A 389 2.70 9.52 -27.02
N GLU A 390 2.05 8.78 -27.92
CA GLU A 390 1.62 7.39 -27.66
C GLU A 390 2.81 6.45 -27.37
N LEU A 391 3.99 6.69 -27.97
CA LEU A 391 5.20 5.90 -27.71
C LEU A 391 5.69 6.03 -26.27
N TYR A 392 5.28 7.09 -25.59
CA TYR A 392 5.60 7.39 -24.20
C TYR A 392 4.42 7.13 -23.26
N GLY A 393 3.35 6.49 -23.76
CA GLY A 393 2.15 6.20 -22.98
C GLY A 393 1.30 7.42 -22.68
N LEU A 394 1.53 8.55 -23.36
CA LEU A 394 0.71 9.75 -23.23
C LEU A 394 -0.47 9.66 -24.19
N ASP A 395 -1.67 9.78 -23.64
CA ASP A 395 -2.90 9.95 -24.40
C ASP A 395 -2.96 11.40 -24.92
N PRO A 396 -2.92 11.64 -26.25
CA PRO A 396 -2.98 12.98 -26.82
C PRO A 396 -4.22 13.77 -26.37
N ASP A 397 -5.33 13.08 -26.11
CA ASP A 397 -6.58 13.70 -25.64
C ASP A 397 -6.46 14.21 -24.20
N LYS A 398 -5.45 13.74 -23.46
CA LYS A 398 -5.10 14.19 -22.10
C LYS A 398 -3.96 15.21 -22.05
N ALA A 399 -3.49 15.70 -23.20
CA ALA A 399 -2.36 16.65 -23.24
C ALA A 399 -2.59 17.93 -22.41
N GLN A 400 -3.84 18.39 -22.30
CA GLN A 400 -4.17 19.54 -21.46
C GLN A 400 -4.03 19.23 -19.97
N LYS A 401 -4.58 18.09 -19.53
CA LYS A 401 -4.47 17.61 -18.16
C LYS A 401 -3.02 17.37 -17.75
N TYR A 402 -2.23 16.76 -18.63
CA TYR A 402 -0.79 16.59 -18.42
C TYR A 402 -0.08 17.94 -18.16
N ARG A 403 -0.39 18.99 -18.93
CA ARG A 403 0.19 20.33 -18.71
C ARG A 403 -0.21 20.93 -17.36
N GLU A 404 -1.46 20.73 -16.91
CA GLU A 404 -1.92 21.18 -15.59
C GLU A 404 -1.19 20.46 -14.46
N ASP A 405 -1.01 19.14 -14.59
CA ASP A 405 -0.27 18.34 -13.61
C ASP A 405 1.23 18.68 -13.63
N GLN A 406 1.81 18.97 -14.81
CA GLN A 406 3.18 19.48 -14.97
C GLN A 406 3.36 20.83 -14.25
N GLU A 407 2.45 21.79 -14.44
CA GLU A 407 2.48 23.08 -13.74
C GLU A 407 2.41 22.89 -12.22
N PHE A 408 1.56 21.96 -11.75
CA PHE A 408 1.49 21.60 -10.34
C PHE A 408 2.83 21.07 -9.81
N VAL A 409 3.48 20.13 -10.51
CA VAL A 409 4.79 19.62 -10.12
C VAL A 409 5.83 20.73 -10.08
N ILE A 410 5.87 21.61 -11.08
CA ILE A 410 6.80 22.76 -11.10
C ILE A 410 6.60 23.62 -9.84
N GLY A 411 5.35 23.85 -9.42
CA GLY A 411 5.02 24.50 -8.16
C GLY A 411 5.61 23.78 -6.93
N ILE A 412 5.52 22.43 -6.89
CA ILE A 412 6.15 21.61 -5.84
C ILE A 412 7.67 21.75 -5.84
N LEU A 413 8.32 21.71 -7.02
CA LEU A 413 9.77 21.85 -7.15
C LEU A 413 10.25 23.21 -6.60
N TYR A 414 9.57 24.31 -6.96
CA TYR A 414 9.88 25.64 -6.43
C TYR A 414 9.61 25.77 -4.92
N LYS A 415 8.62 25.06 -4.38
CA LYS A 415 8.33 25.04 -2.94
C LYS A 415 9.39 24.25 -2.16
N ALA A 416 9.97 23.21 -2.76
CA ALA A 416 11.05 22.42 -2.19
C ALA A 416 12.44 23.07 -2.35
N SER A 417 12.66 23.84 -3.41
CA SER A 417 13.98 24.36 -3.79
C SER A 417 14.74 25.15 -2.70
N PRO A 418 14.12 25.92 -1.78
CA PRO A 418 14.85 26.63 -0.72
C PRO A 418 15.57 25.70 0.26
N TYR A 419 15.19 24.43 0.27
CA TYR A 419 15.70 23.42 1.20
C TYR A 419 16.64 22.41 0.52
N ILE A 420 16.82 22.50 -0.81
CA ILE A 420 17.63 21.56 -1.59
C ILE A 420 18.70 22.36 -2.32
N GLU A 421 19.96 22.16 -1.93
CA GLU A 421 21.10 22.94 -2.40
C GLU A 421 21.20 22.97 -3.94
N GLY A 422 21.38 24.17 -4.51
CA GLY A 422 21.54 24.38 -5.96
C GLY A 422 20.27 24.18 -6.81
N SER A 423 19.14 23.82 -6.18
CA SER A 423 17.90 23.51 -6.91
C SER A 423 17.18 24.74 -7.41
N ARG A 424 17.30 25.86 -6.69
CA ARG A 424 16.66 27.12 -7.08
C ARG A 424 17.28 27.65 -8.37
N GLU A 425 18.61 27.69 -8.43
CA GLU A 425 19.38 28.14 -9.58
C GLU A 425 19.12 27.26 -10.79
N LEU A 426 19.02 25.93 -10.58
CA LEU A 426 18.63 24.98 -11.63
C LEU A 426 17.24 25.31 -12.20
N LEU A 427 16.23 25.46 -11.34
CA LEU A 427 14.86 25.75 -11.77
C LEU A 427 14.75 27.09 -12.51
N ASP A 428 15.38 28.14 -11.97
CA ASP A 428 15.35 29.48 -12.57
C ASP A 428 16.12 29.52 -13.92
N GLY A 429 17.08 28.63 -14.15
CA GLY A 429 17.81 28.50 -15.42
C GLY A 429 17.10 27.66 -16.48
N GLU A 430 16.42 26.58 -16.05
CA GLU A 430 15.85 25.58 -16.96
C GLU A 430 14.37 25.80 -17.28
N ILE A 431 13.61 26.38 -16.36
CA ILE A 431 12.16 26.54 -16.49
C ILE A 431 11.82 28.01 -16.78
N HIS A 432 11.41 28.28 -18.01
CA HIS A 432 10.90 29.59 -18.40
C HIS A 432 9.43 29.72 -17.98
N VAL A 433 9.18 30.10 -16.72
CA VAL A 433 7.81 30.41 -16.27
C VAL A 433 7.38 31.73 -16.93
N PRO A 434 6.35 31.75 -17.81
CA PRO A 434 5.86 32.99 -18.40
C PRO A 434 5.44 33.94 -17.27
N ARG A 435 5.97 35.17 -17.26
CA ARG A 435 5.78 36.15 -16.16
C ARG A 435 4.32 36.54 -15.85
N GLY A 436 3.32 35.99 -16.55
CA GLY A 436 1.89 36.24 -16.35
C GLY A 436 1.13 35.23 -15.49
N ASN A 437 1.62 33.99 -15.31
CA ASN A 437 0.89 32.92 -14.60
C ASN A 437 1.42 32.66 -13.18
N LEU A 438 1.96 33.68 -12.52
CA LEU A 438 2.61 33.57 -11.20
C LEU A 438 1.62 33.45 -10.03
N HIS A 439 0.69 32.50 -10.08
CA HIS A 439 -0.09 32.11 -8.89
C HIS A 439 0.77 31.36 -7.85
N TYR A 440 1.99 30.95 -8.21
CA TYR A 440 2.91 30.18 -7.36
C TYR A 440 4.30 30.81 -7.26
N ARG A 441 4.39 32.11 -6.95
CA ARG A 441 5.66 32.67 -6.44
C ARG A 441 5.59 32.73 -4.91
N PRO A 442 6.16 31.75 -4.18
CA PRO A 442 6.29 31.89 -2.75
C PRO A 442 7.23 33.06 -2.47
N ASP A 443 6.78 34.02 -1.66
CA ASP A 443 7.61 35.10 -1.13
C ASP A 443 8.74 34.49 -0.30
N LEU A 444 9.95 34.39 -0.88
CA LEU A 444 11.12 33.90 -0.16
C LEU A 444 12.37 34.70 -0.54
N ASN A 445 12.78 35.54 0.41
CA ASN A 445 14.09 36.17 0.46
C ASN A 445 15.14 35.18 0.98
N HIS A 446 16.33 35.21 0.36
CA HIS A 446 17.62 34.67 0.79
C HIS A 446 17.84 33.15 0.79
N ILE A 447 18.82 32.70 -0.02
CA ILE A 447 20.14 32.10 0.35
C ILE A 447 20.75 31.52 -0.96
N SER A 448 22.06 31.72 -1.18
CA SER A 448 22.79 31.28 -2.38
C SER A 448 24.15 30.63 -2.07
N ASN A 449 24.65 29.85 -3.05
CA ASN A 449 26.00 29.27 -3.28
C ASN A 449 26.18 27.80 -2.80
N SER A 450 26.88 26.86 -3.47
CA SER A 450 28.02 26.96 -4.43
C SER A 450 28.26 25.68 -5.30
N GLU A 451 29.21 25.75 -6.24
CA GLU A 451 29.49 24.81 -7.36
C GLU A 451 30.52 23.67 -7.12
N ASN A 452 30.49 22.71 -8.06
CA ASN A 452 31.57 21.86 -8.65
C ASN A 452 31.61 20.34 -8.34
N ARG A 453 31.52 19.50 -9.40
CA ARG A 453 32.47 18.40 -9.73
C ARG A 453 32.16 17.73 -11.08
N SER A 454 33.23 17.38 -11.82
CA SER A 454 33.22 16.80 -13.16
C SER A 454 32.71 15.35 -13.19
N ALA A 455 31.52 15.13 -13.73
CA ALA A 455 30.96 13.80 -13.96
C ALA A 455 31.37 13.25 -15.34
N VAL A 456 31.51 11.93 -15.46
CA VAL A 456 31.75 11.23 -16.74
C VAL A 456 30.42 11.13 -17.48
N LEU A 457 30.29 11.83 -18.61
CA LEU A 457 29.08 11.94 -19.41
C LEU A 457 29.03 10.88 -20.53
N CYS A 458 27.82 10.55 -20.98
CA CYS A 458 27.62 9.74 -22.18
C CYS A 458 28.11 10.51 -23.41
N PRO A 459 28.97 9.95 -24.27
CA PRO A 459 29.49 10.69 -25.43
C PRO A 459 28.45 11.04 -26.51
N ILE A 460 27.28 10.38 -26.48
CA ILE A 460 26.24 10.54 -27.51
C ILE A 460 25.27 11.66 -27.11
N CYS A 461 24.64 11.54 -25.94
CA CYS A 461 23.68 12.54 -25.47
C CYS A 461 24.27 13.59 -24.54
N LEU A 462 25.52 13.41 -24.08
CA LEU A 462 26.21 14.28 -23.12
C LEU A 462 25.61 14.29 -21.71
N ASP A 463 24.68 13.38 -21.38
CA ASP A 463 24.09 13.28 -20.05
C ASP A 463 24.92 12.40 -19.09
N GLY A 464 24.75 12.62 -17.79
CA GLY A 464 25.30 11.76 -16.74
C GLY A 464 24.66 10.36 -16.72
N PHE A 465 25.30 9.43 -16.00
CA PHE A 465 24.74 8.11 -15.74
C PHE A 465 24.11 8.08 -14.35
N PHE A 466 22.84 7.69 -14.27
CA PHE A 466 22.14 7.51 -13.00
C PHE A 466 22.12 6.04 -12.56
N GLU A 467 21.97 5.83 -11.25
CA GLU A 467 21.82 4.50 -10.68
C GLU A 467 20.48 3.88 -11.16
N GLY A 468 20.53 2.65 -11.69
CA GLY A 468 19.36 1.96 -12.26
C GLY A 468 19.15 2.13 -13.78
N GLN A 469 19.83 3.08 -14.42
CA GLN A 469 19.81 3.16 -15.89
C GLN A 469 20.53 1.96 -16.51
N ARG A 470 19.98 1.47 -17.63
CA ARG A 470 20.64 0.45 -18.44
C ARG A 470 21.78 1.10 -19.22
N VAL A 471 23.01 0.69 -18.89
CA VAL A 471 24.25 1.25 -19.46
C VAL A 471 25.01 0.16 -20.21
N ILE A 472 25.30 0.41 -21.48
CA ILE A 472 26.18 -0.43 -22.29
C ILE A 472 27.63 0.03 -22.06
N LYS A 473 28.49 -0.90 -21.64
CA LYS A 473 29.92 -0.66 -21.45
C LYS A 473 30.72 -1.34 -22.55
N LEU A 474 31.39 -0.57 -23.41
CA LEU A 474 32.23 -1.12 -24.46
C LEU A 474 33.65 -1.42 -23.92
N LYS A 475 34.12 -2.66 -24.10
CA LYS A 475 35.48 -3.07 -23.72
C LYS A 475 36.52 -2.65 -24.76
N CYS A 476 36.82 -1.36 -24.79
CA CYS A 476 37.93 -0.80 -25.55
C CYS A 476 39.09 -0.40 -24.61
N SER A 477 40.21 0.05 -25.16
CA SER A 477 41.43 0.42 -24.41
C SER A 477 41.21 1.52 -23.35
N LYS A 478 40.14 2.31 -23.47
CA LYS A 478 39.56 3.12 -22.39
C LYS A 478 38.07 2.79 -22.25
N PRO A 479 37.54 2.47 -21.06
CA PRO A 479 36.15 2.05 -20.91
C PRO A 479 35.20 3.22 -21.18
N HIS A 480 34.42 3.12 -22.26
CA HIS A 480 33.34 4.05 -22.55
C HIS A 480 32.01 3.49 -22.03
N LYS A 481 31.15 4.38 -21.53
CA LYS A 481 29.80 4.08 -21.09
C LYS A 481 28.82 4.80 -22.03
N PHE A 482 27.72 4.15 -22.38
CA PHE A 482 26.63 4.72 -23.16
C PHE A 482 25.30 4.31 -22.52
N HIS A 483 24.28 5.17 -22.57
CA HIS A 483 22.93 4.71 -22.27
C HIS A 483 22.52 3.68 -23.32
N GLU A 484 21.81 2.62 -22.90
CA GLU A 484 21.35 1.56 -23.81
C GLU A 484 20.54 2.13 -24.99
N GLN A 485 19.67 3.08 -24.70
CA GLN A 485 18.85 3.84 -25.66
C GLN A 485 19.64 4.79 -26.58
N CYS A 486 20.91 5.10 -26.29
CA CYS A 486 21.76 5.89 -27.20
C CYS A 486 22.50 5.00 -28.22
N MET A 487 22.46 3.67 -28.05
CA MET A 487 23.17 2.68 -28.89
C MET A 487 22.23 1.80 -29.71
N ASN A 488 20.93 1.82 -29.39
CA ASN A 488 19.85 1.23 -30.18
C ASN A 488 19.16 2.35 -30.95
#